data_AF-A0A259HDH5-F1
#
_entry.id   AF-A0A259HDH5-F1
#
_cell.length_a   1.000
_cell.length_b   1.000
_cell.length_c   1.000
_cell.angle_alpha   90.00
_cell.angle_beta   90.00
_cell.angle_gamma   90.00
#
_symmetry.space_group_name_H-M   'P 1'
#
loop_
_entity.id
_entity.type
_entity.pdbx_description
1 polymer ?
#
loop_
_entity_poly.entity_id
_entity_poly.type
_entity_poly.pdbx_seq_one_letter_code
_entity_poly.pdbx_strand_id
1 'polypeptide(L)' 'TVVMITHDLDSIFSIVDTMSILADKRVVAQGDLKSVLQSTHPFVENFFKNDYTKERYKGKINDV' A
#
# COMPACT_ATOMS: atom_id res chain seq x y z
N THR A 1 1.57 4.17 -20.25
CA THR A 1 0.75 3.91 -19.05
C THR A 1 0.58 2.43 -18.87
N VAL A 2 0.96 1.91 -17.71
CA VAL A 2 0.82 0.50 -17.33
C VAL A 2 -0.08 0.44 -16.11
N VAL A 3 -0.99 -0.53 -16.07
CA VAL A 3 -1.82 -0.81 -14.91
C VAL A 3 -1.49 -2.22 -14.42
N MET A 4 -1.14 -2.34 -13.15
CA MET A 4 -0.87 -3.60 -12.49
C MET A 4 -1.92 -3.84 -11.40
N ILE A 5 -2.43 -5.07 -11.34
CA ILE A 5 -3.28 -5.53 -10.25
C ILE A 5 -2.45 -6.52 -9.46
N THR A 6 -2.09 -6.16 -8.23
CA THR A 6 -1.25 -7.00 -7.40
C THR A 6 -1.60 -6.86 -5.93
N HIS A 7 -1.31 -7.90 -5.17
CA HIS A 7 -1.30 -7.92 -3.71
C HIS A 7 0.13 -8.09 -3.17
N ASP A 8 1.13 -8.13 -4.04
CA ASP A 8 2.54 -8.28 -3.68
C ASP A 8 3.12 -6.93 -3.23
N LEU A 9 3.60 -6.90 -1.99
CA LEU A 9 4.20 -5.72 -1.39
C LEU A 9 5.53 -5.36 -2.06
N ASP A 10 6.35 -6.34 -2.45
CA ASP A 10 7.70 -6.08 -3.01
C ASP A 10 7.58 -5.24 -4.29
N SER A 11 6.62 -5.59 -5.16
CA SER A 11 6.30 -4.83 -6.37
C SER A 11 5.77 -3.44 -6.05
N ILE A 12 4.82 -3.33 -5.10
CA ILE A 12 4.24 -2.03 -4.69
C ILE A 12 5.33 -1.07 -4.22
N PHE A 13 6.26 -1.53 -3.37
CA PHE A 13 7.33 -0.69 -2.82
C PHE A 13 8.50 -0.43 -3.79
N SER A 14 8.52 -1.05 -4.98
CA SER A 14 9.69 -1.01 -5.86
C SER A 14 9.43 -0.35 -7.21
N ILE A 15 8.23 -0.51 -7.78
CA ILE A 15 7.95 -0.08 -9.16
C ILE A 15 6.64 0.69 -9.33
N VAL A 16 5.82 0.82 -8.28
CA VAL A 16 4.52 1.47 -8.38
C VAL A 16 4.64 2.95 -8.00
N ASP A 17 4.31 3.84 -8.93
CA ASP A 17 4.28 5.29 -8.68
C ASP A 17 3.04 5.71 -7.89
N THR A 18 1.88 5.14 -8.25
CA THR A 18 0.56 5.45 -7.65
C THR A 18 -0.31 4.19 -7.58
N MET A 19 -1.18 4.09 -6.58
CA MET A 19 -2.08 2.96 -6.39
C MET A 19 -3.48 3.38 -5.95
N SER A 20 -4.44 2.49 -6.22
CA SER A 20 -5.80 2.54 -5.65
C SER A 20 -6.09 1.22 -4.97
N ILE A 21 -6.60 1.27 -3.75
CA ILE A 21 -6.95 0.10 -2.97
C ILE A 21 -8.45 -0.14 -3.05
N LEU A 22 -8.79 -1.36 -3.44
CA LEU A 22 -10.17 -1.82 -3.58
C LEU A 22 -10.55 -2.67 -2.36
N ALA A 23 -11.57 -2.24 -1.63
CA ALA A 23 -12.23 -3.02 -0.57
C ALA A 23 -13.72 -2.66 -0.56
N ASP A 24 -14.58 -3.54 -0.04
CA ASP A 24 -16.04 -3.32 -0.02
C ASP A 24 -16.64 -2.95 -1.38
N LYS A 25 -16.07 -3.48 -2.48
CA LYS A 25 -16.46 -3.16 -3.88
C LYS A 25 -16.31 -1.67 -4.26
N ARG A 26 -15.49 -0.91 -3.54
CA ARG A 26 -15.20 0.51 -3.79
C ARG A 26 -13.71 0.82 -3.61
N VAL A 27 -13.26 1.93 -4.19
CA VAL A 27 -11.93 2.46 -3.90
C VAL A 27 -11.98 3.08 -2.50
N VAL A 28 -11.15 2.58 -1.58
CA VAL A 28 -11.11 3.00 -0.18
C VAL A 28 -9.91 3.88 0.15
N ALA A 29 -8.87 3.83 -0.68
CA ALA A 29 -7.71 4.73 -0.64
C ALA A 29 -7.12 4.83 -2.05
N GLN A 30 -6.56 5.99 -2.39
CA GLN A 30 -5.90 6.23 -3.66
C GLN A 30 -4.83 7.31 -3.50
N GLY A 31 -3.69 7.13 -4.17
CA GLY A 31 -2.60 8.09 -4.20
C GLY A 31 -1.24 7.44 -4.36
N ASP A 32 -0.20 8.18 -4.02
CA ASP A 32 1.13 7.63 -3.80
C ASP A 32 1.17 6.80 -2.50
N LEU A 33 2.30 6.11 -2.28
CA LEU A 33 2.50 5.27 -1.10
C LEU A 33 2.26 6.03 0.22
N LYS A 34 2.78 7.26 0.34
CA LYS A 34 2.63 8.11 1.54
C LYS A 34 1.16 8.35 1.87
N SER A 35 0.40 8.78 0.86
CA SER A 35 -1.00 9.14 1.00
C SER A 35 -1.85 7.92 1.35
N VAL A 36 -1.57 6.77 0.72
CA VAL A 36 -2.30 5.53 1.01
C VAL A 36 -1.99 5.02 2.42
N LEU A 37 -0.74 5.09 2.88
CA LEU A 37 -0.36 4.66 4.24
C LEU A 37 -0.98 5.52 5.36
N GLN A 38 -1.39 6.75 5.05
CA GLN A 38 -2.13 7.62 5.97
C GLN A 38 -3.64 7.29 6.05
N SER A 39 -4.14 6.40 5.20
CA SER A 39 -5.54 5.96 5.26
C SER A 39 -5.84 5.27 6.60
N THR A 40 -6.99 5.60 7.17
CA THR A 40 -7.54 4.96 8.38
C THR A 40 -8.43 3.76 8.06
N HIS A 41 -8.54 3.38 6.78
CA HIS A 41 -9.41 2.27 6.40
C HIS A 41 -8.85 0.93 6.91
N PRO A 42 -9.66 0.09 7.60
CA PRO A 42 -9.16 -1.15 8.23
C PRO A 42 -8.42 -2.09 7.28
N PHE A 43 -8.87 -2.17 6.02
CA PHE A 43 -8.19 -2.98 5.01
C PHE A 43 -6.75 -2.50 4.75
N VAL A 44 -6.54 -1.19 4.65
CA VAL A 44 -5.22 -0.60 4.38
C VAL A 44 -4.29 -0.84 5.55
N GLU A 45 -4.80 -0.66 6.78
CA GLU A 45 -4.03 -0.96 7.98
C GLU A 45 -3.62 -2.43 8.06
N ASN A 46 -4.56 -3.36 7.83
CA ASN A 46 -4.26 -4.79 7.87
C ASN A 46 -3.26 -5.22 6.77
N PHE A 47 -3.35 -4.60 5.60
CA PHE A 47 -2.49 -4.92 4.47
C PHE A 47 -1.05 -4.42 4.67
N PHE A 48 -0.85 -3.19 5.17
CA PHE A 48 0.48 -2.59 5.31
C PHE A 48 1.09 -2.63 6.72
N LYS A 49 0.28 -2.74 7.78
CA LYS A 49 0.75 -2.67 9.18
C LYS A 49 0.85 -4.04 9.87
N ASN A 50 0.86 -5.13 9.11
CA ASN A 50 1.15 -6.47 9.65
C ASN A 50 2.65 -6.64 9.97
N ASP A 51 2.97 -7.64 10.79
CA ASP A 51 4.33 -7.86 11.29
C ASP A 51 5.33 -8.17 10.18
N TYR A 52 4.91 -8.91 9.15
CA TYR A 52 5.73 -9.20 7.97
C TYR A 52 6.16 -7.91 7.26
N THR A 53 5.21 -7.00 7.04
CA THR A 53 5.45 -5.75 6.31
C THR A 53 6.33 -4.81 7.13
N LYS A 54 6.09 -4.72 8.44
CA LYS A 54 6.88 -3.91 9.37
C LYS A 54 8.34 -4.35 9.44
N GLU A 55 8.60 -5.66 9.53
CA GLU A 55 9.97 -6.18 9.60
C GLU A 55 10.70 -6.01 8.26
N ARG A 56 10.05 -6.39 7.15
CA ARG A 56 10.70 -6.41 5.83
C ARG A 56 10.87 -5.03 5.18
N TYR A 57 9.95 -4.10 5.46
CA TYR A 57 9.95 -2.77 4.82
C TYR A 57 10.14 -1.63 5.82
N LYS A 58 10.66 -1.91 7.02
CA LYS A 58 10.91 -0.90 8.07
C LYS A 58 11.60 0.36 7.55
N GLY A 59 12.65 0.21 6.74
CA GLY A 59 13.37 1.33 6.13
C GLY A 59 12.51 2.12 5.14
N LYS A 60 11.81 1.42 4.25
CA LYS A 60 10.96 2.05 3.23
C LYS A 60 9.69 2.68 3.80
N ILE A 61 9.20 2.25 4.96
CA ILE A 61 8.02 2.82 5.63
C ILE A 61 8.38 4.02 6.50
N ASN A 62 9.55 4.02 7.14
CA ASN A 62 10.00 5.14 7.98
C ASN A 62 10.41 6.37 7.16
N ASP A 63 10.76 6.18 5.89
CA ASP A 63 11.13 7.27 4.96
C ASP A 63 9.90 7.95 4.32
N VAL A 64 8.68 7.46 4.59
CA VAL A 64 7.42 8.00 4.05
C VAL A 64 6.61 8.72 5.12
#